data_AF-A0A4V3CHH0-F1
#
_entry.id   AF-A0A4V3CHH0-F1
#
_cell.length_a   1.000
_cell.length_b   1.000
_cell.length_c   1.000
_cell.angle_alpha   90.00
_cell.angle_beta   90.00
_cell.angle_gamma   90.00
#
_symmetry.space_group_name_H-M   'P 1'
#
loop_
_entity.id
_entity.type
_entity.pdbx_description
1 polymer ?
#
loop_
_entity_poly.entity_id
_entity_poly.type
_entity_poly.pdbx_seq_one_letter_code
_entity_poly.pdbx_strand_id
1 'polypeptide(L)'
;MTFKNFIKKTHLWLGLSSGIIVIILGITGCLYVFEEELRPIIHDYYYVDQIKNKKLPVSQLIQIATEANKINPKQTLSGCRVLNDDKRTAIIWFFEELDKDAIWYWNRYQSTYVYVDPYTGSVKKLENYNFEFFVFVRMLHQTLCLRSEIGDPIVGTATIIFIISLITGLILWWGRNNKKKKSSVNS
;
A
#
# COMPACT_ATOMS: atom_id res chain seq x y z
N MET A 1 -33.66 26.73 -10.29
CA MET A 1 -33.12 25.37 -10.58
C MET A 1 -34.10 24.35 -10.01
N THR A 2 -34.63 23.41 -10.80
CA THR A 2 -35.53 22.36 -10.26
C THR A 2 -34.73 21.40 -9.38
N PHE A 3 -35.28 21.03 -8.21
CA PHE A 3 -34.66 20.13 -7.22
C PHE A 3 -34.12 18.82 -7.84
N LYS A 4 -34.84 18.27 -8.83
CA LYS A 4 -34.42 17.08 -9.60
C LYS A 4 -33.13 17.28 -10.40
N ASN A 5 -32.92 18.47 -10.96
CA ASN A 5 -31.72 18.78 -11.75
C ASN A 5 -30.50 19.01 -10.84
N PHE A 6 -30.72 19.57 -9.66
CA PHE A 6 -29.68 19.69 -8.63
C PHE A 6 -29.17 18.32 -8.19
N ILE A 7 -30.07 17.41 -7.76
CA ILE A 7 -29.70 16.06 -7.33
C ILE A 7 -28.90 15.31 -8.39
N LYS A 8 -29.32 15.38 -9.67
CA LYS A 8 -28.61 14.72 -10.77
C LYS A 8 -27.19 15.25 -10.97
N LYS A 9 -27.01 16.58 -10.92
CA LYS A 9 -25.68 17.20 -11.07
C LYS A 9 -24.79 16.82 -9.89
N THR A 10 -25.30 16.92 -8.67
CA THR A 10 -24.56 16.56 -7.46
C THR A 10 -24.14 15.09 -7.49
N HIS A 11 -25.06 14.18 -7.80
CA HIS A 11 -24.76 12.75 -7.91
C HIS A 11 -23.71 12.46 -8.99
N LEU A 12 -23.80 13.09 -10.16
CA LEU A 12 -22.83 12.90 -11.25
C LEU A 12 -21.42 13.32 -10.82
N TRP A 13 -21.27 14.52 -10.25
CA TRP A 13 -19.96 15.05 -9.88
C TRP A 13 -19.36 14.34 -8.67
N LEU A 14 -20.16 14.02 -7.65
CA LEU A 14 -19.71 13.24 -6.51
C LEU A 14 -19.31 11.82 -6.90
N GLY A 15 -20.11 11.16 -7.75
CA GLY A 15 -19.79 9.83 -8.26
C GLY A 15 -18.53 9.82 -9.12
N LEU A 16 -18.34 10.82 -9.97
CA LEU A 16 -17.16 10.92 -10.84
C LEU A 16 -15.89 11.20 -10.04
N SER A 17 -15.91 12.17 -9.12
CA SER A 17 -14.73 12.52 -8.33
C SER A 17 -14.30 11.40 -7.38
N SER A 18 -15.26 10.81 -6.67
CA SER A 18 -14.99 9.66 -5.80
C SER A 18 -14.60 8.41 -6.58
N GLY A 19 -15.22 8.19 -7.74
CA GLY A 19 -14.93 7.04 -8.60
C GLY A 19 -13.50 7.01 -9.11
N ILE A 20 -12.91 8.15 -9.47
CA ILE A 20 -11.49 8.22 -9.89
C ILE A 20 -10.57 7.73 -8.77
N ILE A 21 -10.80 8.21 -7.54
CA ILE A 21 -10.00 7.78 -6.38
C ILE A 21 -10.20 6.28 -6.17
N VAL A 22 -11.44 5.79 -6.13
CA VAL A 22 -11.74 4.37 -5.89
C VAL A 22 -11.19 3.45 -6.98
N ILE A 23 -11.08 3.89 -8.24
CA ILE A 23 -10.40 3.13 -9.30
C ILE A 23 -8.92 2.91 -8.94
N ILE A 24 -8.23 3.96 -8.50
CA ILE A 24 -6.83 3.86 -8.05
C ILE A 24 -6.75 2.88 -6.88
N LEU A 25 -7.64 3.01 -5.89
CA LEU A 25 -7.70 2.12 -4.73
C LEU A 25 -7.97 0.67 -5.11
N GLY A 26 -8.84 0.41 -6.08
CA GLY A 26 -9.16 -0.93 -6.55
C GLY A 26 -7.97 -1.59 -7.25
N ILE A 27 -7.26 -0.86 -8.10
CA ILE A 27 -6.06 -1.36 -8.78
C ILE A 27 -4.94 -1.62 -7.77
N THR A 28 -4.64 -0.66 -6.90
CA THR A 28 -3.56 -0.79 -5.91
C THR A 28 -3.89 -1.85 -4.85
N GLY A 29 -5.15 -1.97 -4.45
CA GLY A 29 -5.61 -2.99 -3.51
C GLY A 29 -5.49 -4.39 -4.10
N CYS A 30 -5.85 -4.57 -5.37
CA CYS A 30 -5.66 -5.84 -6.08
C CYS A 30 -4.17 -6.23 -6.12
N LEU A 31 -3.29 -5.29 -6.49
CA LEU A 31 -1.85 -5.53 -6.51
C LEU A 31 -1.29 -5.89 -5.12
N TYR A 32 -1.78 -5.22 -4.07
CA TYR A 32 -1.30 -5.42 -2.70
C TYR A 32 -1.72 -6.78 -2.12
N VAL A 33 -2.89 -7.30 -2.48
CA VAL A 33 -3.34 -8.64 -2.04
C VAL A 33 -2.40 -9.74 -2.53
N PHE A 34 -1.81 -9.58 -3.71
CA PHE A 34 -0.86 -10.54 -4.30
C PHE A 34 0.61 -10.22 -4.00
N GLU A 35 0.89 -9.39 -2.99
CA GLU A 35 2.27 -9.02 -2.65
C GLU A 35 3.14 -10.25 -2.34
N GLU A 36 2.63 -11.20 -1.54
CA GLU A 36 3.44 -12.36 -1.13
C GLU A 36 3.78 -13.28 -2.31
N GLU A 37 2.90 -13.39 -3.30
CA GLU A 37 3.12 -14.17 -4.51
C GLU A 37 4.00 -13.45 -5.53
N LEU A 38 3.82 -12.14 -5.69
CA LEU A 38 4.53 -11.37 -6.72
C LEU A 38 5.94 -10.96 -6.27
N ARG A 39 6.14 -10.70 -4.98
CA ARG A 39 7.43 -10.22 -4.46
C ARG A 39 8.60 -11.21 -4.72
N PRO A 40 8.44 -12.53 -4.51
CA PRO A 40 9.38 -13.56 -4.96
C PRO A 40 9.77 -13.51 -6.43
N ILE A 41 8.84 -13.13 -7.30
CA ILE A 41 9.03 -13.12 -8.76
C ILE A 41 9.83 -11.88 -9.18
N ILE A 42 9.69 -10.79 -8.44
CA ILE A 42 10.34 -9.50 -8.72
C ILE A 42 11.72 -9.42 -8.04
N HIS A 43 11.92 -10.14 -6.94
CA HIS A 43 13.06 -9.98 -6.05
C HIS A 43 13.66 -11.31 -5.58
N ASP A 44 14.80 -11.67 -6.16
CA ASP A 44 15.53 -12.91 -5.83
C ASP A 44 16.20 -12.90 -4.44
N TYR A 45 16.32 -11.73 -3.81
CA TYR A 45 16.99 -11.58 -2.49
C TYR A 45 16.10 -11.93 -1.29
N TYR A 46 14.85 -12.36 -1.53
CA TYR A 46 13.93 -12.77 -0.48
C TYR A 46 14.22 -14.18 0.08
N TYR A 47 14.95 -14.97 -0.70
CA TYR A 47 15.31 -16.34 -0.36
C TYR A 47 16.81 -16.52 -0.14
N VAL A 48 17.12 -17.50 0.69
CA VAL A 48 18.50 -17.95 0.94
C VAL A 48 19.02 -18.74 -0.25
N ASP A 49 20.33 -18.68 -0.49
CA ASP A 49 20.94 -19.45 -1.58
C ASP A 49 20.98 -20.95 -1.27
N GLN A 50 21.25 -21.27 0.01
CA GLN A 50 21.39 -22.63 0.49
C GLN A 50 20.92 -22.75 1.94
N ILE A 51 20.07 -23.73 2.21
CA ILE A 51 19.67 -24.08 3.58
C ILE A 51 20.82 -24.86 4.23
N LYS A 52 21.26 -24.42 5.41
CA LYS A 52 22.27 -25.11 6.23
C LYS A 52 21.70 -25.55 7.57
N ASN A 53 22.45 -26.37 8.30
CA ASN A 53 21.98 -26.94 9.57
C ASN A 53 21.86 -25.93 10.72
N LYS A 54 22.50 -24.76 10.64
CA LYS A 54 22.53 -23.78 11.74
C LYS A 54 22.44 -22.35 11.23
N LYS A 55 21.44 -21.61 11.69
CA LYS A 55 21.31 -20.15 11.50
C LYS A 55 22.26 -19.43 12.46
N LEU A 56 22.80 -18.30 12.01
CA LEU A 56 23.58 -17.39 12.83
C LEU A 56 22.69 -16.75 13.92
N PRO A 57 23.24 -16.44 15.10
CA PRO A 57 22.53 -15.67 16.12
C PRO A 57 22.05 -14.32 15.58
N VAL A 58 20.87 -13.89 16.00
CA VAL A 58 20.28 -12.60 15.60
C VAL A 58 21.22 -11.42 15.88
N SER A 59 21.99 -11.48 16.98
CA SER A 59 22.99 -10.46 17.31
C SER A 59 24.07 -10.31 16.24
N GLN A 60 24.53 -11.41 15.65
CA GLN A 60 25.51 -11.38 14.56
C GLN A 60 24.89 -10.80 13.27
N LEU A 61 23.64 -11.17 12.98
CA LEU A 61 22.91 -10.62 11.82
C LEU A 61 22.69 -9.11 11.94
N ILE A 62 22.38 -8.62 13.14
CA ILE A 62 22.27 -7.18 13.42
C ILE A 62 23.61 -6.48 13.19
N GLN A 63 24.72 -7.05 13.66
CA GLN A 63 26.06 -6.49 13.45
C GLN A 63 26.40 -6.39 11.97
N ILE A 64 26.18 -7.46 11.21
CA ILE A 64 26.38 -7.50 9.75
C ILE A 64 25.52 -6.44 9.06
N ALA A 65 24.25 -6.35 9.41
CA ALA A 65 23.34 -5.36 8.81
C ALA A 65 23.72 -3.92 9.17
N THR A 66 24.19 -3.69 10.39
CA THR A 66 24.66 -2.37 10.86
C THR A 66 25.91 -1.95 10.09
N GLU A 67 26.85 -2.88 9.87
CA GLU A 67 28.04 -2.63 9.06
C GLU A 67 27.65 -2.27 7.62
N ALA A 68 26.72 -3.02 7.04
CA ALA A 68 26.22 -2.78 5.69
C ALA A 68 25.51 -1.41 5.55
N ASN A 69 24.79 -0.97 6.59
CA ASN A 69 24.04 0.29 6.57
C ASN A 69 24.88 1.54 6.90
N LYS A 70 26.22 1.43 7.04
CA LYS A 70 27.10 2.59 7.27
C LYS A 70 26.99 3.69 6.20
N ILE A 71 26.49 3.34 5.01
CA ILE A 71 26.18 4.28 3.92
C ILE A 71 25.12 5.32 4.36
N ASN A 72 24.25 4.97 5.30
CA ASN A 72 23.20 5.84 5.84
C ASN A 72 23.43 6.09 7.36
N PRO A 73 24.45 6.88 7.74
CA PRO A 73 24.93 6.96 9.12
C PRO A 73 23.93 7.59 10.11
N LYS A 74 22.93 8.32 9.61
CA LYS A 74 21.89 8.95 10.42
C LYS A 74 20.74 7.99 10.77
N GLN A 75 20.63 6.87 10.08
CA GLN A 75 19.58 5.89 10.35
C GLN A 75 19.90 5.08 11.61
N THR A 76 18.87 4.85 12.41
CA THR A 76 18.95 4.08 13.65
C THR A 76 18.34 2.70 13.47
N LEU A 77 18.91 1.69 14.14
CA LEU A 77 18.35 0.35 14.16
C LEU A 77 16.93 0.39 14.75
N SER A 78 15.95 -0.04 13.96
CA SER A 78 14.54 -0.02 14.34
C SER A 78 14.00 -1.40 14.67
N GLY A 79 14.53 -2.44 14.04
CA GLY A 79 14.15 -3.81 14.37
C GLY A 79 14.70 -4.84 13.42
N CYS A 80 14.33 -6.10 13.68
CA CYS A 80 14.65 -7.23 12.84
C CYS A 80 13.49 -8.22 12.79
N ARG A 81 13.41 -8.97 11.69
CA ARG A 81 12.45 -10.04 11.44
C ARG A 81 13.22 -11.24 10.92
N VAL A 82 13.18 -12.31 11.69
CA VAL A 82 13.63 -13.64 11.28
C VAL A 82 12.39 -14.51 11.13
N LEU A 83 12.06 -14.87 9.90
CA LEU A 83 10.93 -15.75 9.64
C LEU A 83 11.26 -17.19 10.05
N ASN A 84 10.24 -17.93 10.48
CA ASN A 84 10.38 -19.34 10.83
C ASN A 84 10.55 -20.24 9.58
N ASP A 85 10.38 -19.68 8.38
CA ASP A 85 10.67 -20.36 7.12
C ASP A 85 12.18 -20.37 6.86
N ASP A 86 12.76 -21.56 6.75
CA ASP A 86 14.18 -21.78 6.47
C ASP A 86 14.64 -21.26 5.11
N LYS A 87 13.70 -21.05 4.17
CA LYS A 87 14.03 -20.50 2.86
C LYS A 87 14.22 -18.98 2.90
N ARG A 88 13.84 -18.29 3.96
CA ARG A 88 13.76 -16.82 3.99
C ARG A 88 15.00 -16.16 4.56
N THR A 89 15.38 -15.04 3.96
CA THR A 89 16.40 -14.16 4.52
C THR A 89 15.91 -13.48 5.80
N ALA A 90 16.83 -13.18 6.71
CA ALA A 90 16.57 -12.27 7.80
C ALA A 90 16.49 -10.83 7.28
N ILE A 91 15.56 -10.05 7.83
CA ILE A 91 15.37 -8.64 7.45
C ILE A 91 15.69 -7.80 8.68
N ILE A 92 16.64 -6.89 8.56
CA ILE A 92 16.97 -5.90 9.58
C ILE A 92 16.64 -4.54 8.99
N TRP A 93 15.88 -3.70 9.70
CA TRP A 93 15.53 -2.38 9.19
C TRP A 93 16.02 -1.25 10.08
N PHE A 94 16.37 -0.18 9.39
CA PHE A 94 16.85 1.07 9.96
C PHE A 94 15.91 2.20 9.54
N PHE A 95 15.79 3.20 10.40
CA PHE A 95 14.88 4.32 10.22
C PHE A 95 15.58 5.63 10.55
N GLU A 96 15.30 6.63 9.73
CA GLU A 96 15.60 8.03 9.99
C GLU A 96 14.33 8.83 9.77
N GLU A 97 14.00 9.69 10.72
CA GLU A 97 12.97 10.70 10.56
C GLU A 97 13.58 11.90 9.82
N LEU A 98 12.89 12.39 8.79
CA LEU A 98 13.34 13.51 7.97
C LEU A 98 12.54 14.77 8.33
N ASP A 99 11.36 14.95 7.72
CA ASP A 99 10.47 16.08 7.96
C ASP A 99 9.05 15.60 8.29
N LYS A 100 8.62 15.76 9.54
CA LYS A 100 7.28 15.34 10.00
C LYS A 100 6.14 15.99 9.23
N ASP A 101 6.34 17.22 8.76
CA ASP A 101 5.31 18.05 8.14
C ASP A 101 5.28 17.92 6.62
N ALA A 102 6.22 17.19 6.02
CA ALA A 102 6.27 16.96 4.59
C ALA A 102 4.96 16.34 4.07
N ILE A 103 4.51 16.85 2.92
CA ILE A 103 3.25 16.45 2.29
C ILE A 103 3.31 14.99 1.82
N TRP A 104 4.44 14.59 1.24
CA TRP A 104 4.66 13.27 0.64
C TRP A 104 5.32 12.32 1.63
N TYR A 105 4.89 11.05 1.67
CA TYR A 105 5.40 10.11 2.67
C TYR A 105 6.91 9.85 2.57
N TRP A 106 7.47 9.83 1.37
CA TRP A 106 8.91 9.57 1.14
C TRP A 106 9.82 10.69 1.63
N ASN A 107 9.27 11.87 1.94
CA ASN A 107 10.01 12.98 2.54
C ASN A 107 9.89 13.01 4.07
N ARG A 108 9.02 12.19 4.67
CA ARG A 108 8.81 12.19 6.13
C ARG A 108 9.82 11.35 6.88
N TYR A 109 10.21 10.24 6.28
CA TYR A 109 11.14 9.30 6.86
C TYR A 109 11.87 8.57 5.75
N GLN A 110 13.03 8.02 6.07
CA GLN A 110 13.78 7.12 5.21
C GLN A 110 14.01 5.82 5.96
N SER A 111 13.56 4.72 5.39
CA SER A 111 13.73 3.37 5.91
C SER A 111 14.59 2.55 4.97
N THR A 112 15.58 1.86 5.54
CA THR A 112 16.43 0.94 4.79
C THR A 112 16.24 -0.47 5.32
N TYR A 113 15.94 -1.41 4.43
CA TYR A 113 15.83 -2.82 4.76
C TYR A 113 17.10 -3.52 4.27
N VAL A 114 17.75 -4.25 5.18
CA VAL A 114 18.92 -5.06 4.88
C VAL A 114 18.51 -6.52 4.94
N TYR A 115 18.60 -7.18 3.80
CA TYR A 115 18.33 -8.61 3.63
C TYR A 115 19.62 -9.37 3.83
N VAL A 116 19.65 -10.23 4.84
CA VAL A 116 20.84 -11.01 5.22
C VAL A 116 20.50 -12.49 5.17
N ASP A 117 21.33 -13.27 4.51
CA ASP A 117 21.24 -14.73 4.55
C ASP A 117 21.58 -15.21 5.98
N PRO A 118 20.64 -15.86 6.69
CA PRO A 118 20.82 -16.23 8.08
C PRO A 118 21.82 -17.37 8.28
N TYR A 119 22.24 -18.07 7.22
CA TYR A 119 23.18 -19.19 7.28
C TYR A 119 24.61 -18.78 6.94
N THR A 120 24.77 -17.86 6.00
CA THR A 120 26.09 -17.40 5.53
C THR A 120 26.50 -16.05 6.10
N GLY A 121 25.55 -15.24 6.55
CA GLY A 121 25.79 -13.85 6.91
C GLY A 121 26.02 -12.94 5.69
N SER A 122 25.75 -13.43 4.47
CA SER A 122 25.89 -12.61 3.27
C SER A 122 24.76 -11.58 3.19
N VAL A 123 25.12 -10.33 2.88
CA VAL A 123 24.15 -9.25 2.66
C VAL A 123 23.65 -9.37 1.23
N LYS A 124 22.39 -9.80 1.07
CA LYS A 124 21.76 -10.05 -0.22
C LYS A 124 21.31 -8.75 -0.88
N LYS A 125 20.77 -7.82 -0.09
CA LYS A 125 20.28 -6.52 -0.58
C LYS A 125 20.26 -5.48 0.53
N LEU A 126 20.66 -4.26 0.17
CA LEU A 126 20.33 -3.05 0.91
C LEU A 126 19.29 -2.29 0.09
N GLU A 127 18.09 -2.15 0.62
CA GLU A 127 16.92 -1.66 -0.08
C GLU A 127 16.40 -0.38 0.56
N ASN A 128 16.17 0.65 -0.26
CA ASN A 128 15.41 1.82 0.17
C ASN A 128 13.93 1.46 0.20
N TYR A 129 13.43 1.14 1.39
CA TYR A 129 12.10 0.60 1.60
C TYR A 129 11.00 1.59 1.19
N ASN A 130 11.25 2.91 1.31
CA ASN A 130 10.27 3.92 0.93
C ASN A 130 9.89 3.87 -0.55
N PHE A 131 10.82 3.49 -1.42
CA PHE A 131 10.61 3.43 -2.88
C PHE A 131 10.46 2.00 -3.40
N GLU A 132 10.34 1.03 -2.49
CA GLU A 132 10.03 -0.34 -2.86
C GLU A 132 8.62 -0.40 -3.48
N PHE A 133 8.45 -1.22 -4.52
CA PHE A 133 7.25 -1.23 -5.36
C PHE A 133 5.97 -1.46 -4.56
N PHE A 134 5.91 -2.49 -3.71
CA PHE A 134 4.70 -2.78 -2.94
C PHE A 134 4.48 -1.79 -1.80
N VAL A 135 5.55 -1.21 -1.22
CA VAL A 135 5.42 -0.08 -0.30
C VAL A 135 4.77 1.11 -1.00
N PHE A 136 5.23 1.47 -2.20
CA PHE A 136 4.62 2.55 -2.98
C PHE A 136 3.15 2.25 -3.29
N VAL A 137 2.83 1.03 -3.74
CA VAL A 137 1.45 0.59 -4.01
C VAL A 137 0.59 0.71 -2.74
N ARG A 138 1.10 0.26 -1.59
CA ARG A 138 0.40 0.38 -0.30
C ARG A 138 0.17 1.84 0.10
N MET A 139 1.18 2.69 -0.02
CA MET A 139 1.06 4.11 0.32
C MET A 139 0.09 4.83 -0.63
N LEU A 140 0.09 4.48 -1.92
CA LEU A 140 -0.88 4.98 -2.89
C LEU A 140 -2.30 4.51 -2.54
N HIS A 141 -2.46 3.26 -2.09
CA HIS A 141 -3.75 2.69 -1.66
C HIS A 141 -4.29 3.32 -0.37
N GLN A 142 -3.45 3.48 0.65
CA GLN A 142 -3.91 3.89 1.98
C GLN A 142 -4.01 5.41 2.12
N THR A 143 -3.04 6.15 1.57
CA THR A 143 -2.89 7.59 1.81
C THR A 143 -2.79 8.42 0.54
N LEU A 144 -2.89 7.83 -0.66
CA LEU A 144 -2.57 8.48 -1.94
C LEU A 144 -1.12 9.04 -1.98
N CYS A 145 -0.20 8.37 -1.30
CA CYS A 145 1.20 8.80 -1.10
C CYS A 145 1.36 10.10 -0.28
N LEU A 146 0.28 10.61 0.30
CA LEU A 146 0.32 11.75 1.20
C LEU A 146 0.66 11.30 2.62
N ARG A 147 0.97 12.25 3.49
CA ARG A 147 0.99 12.02 4.93
C ARG A 147 -0.38 11.56 5.41
N SER A 148 -0.43 10.61 6.34
CA SER A 148 -1.65 9.95 6.82
C SER A 148 -2.71 10.94 7.31
N GLU A 149 -2.29 12.04 7.94
CA GLU A 149 -3.16 13.09 8.46
C GLU A 149 -3.97 13.82 7.37
N ILE A 150 -3.52 13.74 6.10
CA ILE A 150 -4.22 14.28 4.92
C ILE A 150 -4.79 13.15 4.08
N GLY A 151 -3.99 12.10 3.83
CA GLY A 151 -4.34 10.99 2.95
C GLY A 151 -5.49 10.14 3.45
N ASP A 152 -5.47 9.74 4.73
CA ASP A 152 -6.50 8.85 5.30
C ASP A 152 -7.90 9.49 5.23
N PRO A 153 -8.08 10.77 5.62
CA PRO A 153 -9.37 11.44 5.47
C PRO A 153 -9.86 11.54 4.02
N ILE A 154 -8.97 11.78 3.06
CA ILE A 154 -9.31 11.87 1.64
C ILE A 154 -9.81 10.52 1.13
N VAL A 155 -9.03 9.46 1.34
CA VAL A 155 -9.35 8.09 0.92
C VAL A 155 -10.64 7.62 1.57
N GLY A 156 -10.79 7.82 2.88
CA GLY A 156 -12.00 7.45 3.62
C GLY A 156 -13.24 8.19 3.12
N THR A 157 -13.15 9.52 2.96
CA THR A 157 -14.28 10.34 2.50
C THR A 157 -14.68 10.00 1.07
N ALA A 158 -13.71 9.80 0.17
CA ALA A 158 -13.97 9.39 -1.21
C ALA A 158 -14.71 8.04 -1.24
N THR A 159 -14.28 7.08 -0.42
CA THR A 159 -14.91 5.75 -0.34
C THR A 159 -16.35 5.84 0.16
N ILE A 160 -16.62 6.64 1.21
CA ILE A 160 -17.98 6.84 1.74
C ILE A 160 -18.88 7.51 0.69
N ILE A 161 -18.40 8.59 0.04
CA ILE A 161 -19.15 9.28 -1.02
C ILE A 161 -19.46 8.31 -2.17
N PHE A 162 -18.51 7.46 -2.55
CA PHE A 162 -18.69 6.47 -3.59
C PHE A 162 -19.76 5.44 -3.21
N ILE A 163 -19.75 4.90 -2.00
CA ILE A 163 -20.76 3.95 -1.51
C ILE A 163 -22.16 4.59 -1.53
N ILE A 164 -22.30 5.82 -1.02
CA ILE A 164 -23.58 6.55 -1.06
C ILE A 164 -24.02 6.76 -2.52
N SER A 165 -23.09 7.11 -3.40
CA SER A 165 -23.35 7.29 -4.83
C SER A 165 -23.79 5.98 -5.48
N LEU A 166 -23.19 4.83 -5.14
CA LEU A 166 -23.62 3.52 -5.62
C LEU A 166 -25.04 3.18 -5.16
N ILE A 167 -25.34 3.32 -3.87
CA ILE A 167 -26.67 3.02 -3.31
C ILE A 167 -27.73 3.91 -3.96
N THR A 168 -27.48 5.22 -4.03
CA THR A 168 -28.42 6.16 -4.65
C THR A 168 -28.60 5.87 -6.16
N GLY A 169 -27.52 5.51 -6.85
CA GLY A 169 -27.56 5.11 -8.26
C GLY A 169 -28.41 3.87 -8.50
N LEU A 170 -28.25 2.83 -7.65
CA LEU A 170 -29.03 1.60 -7.70
C LEU A 170 -30.52 1.85 -7.46
N ILE A 171 -30.87 2.65 -6.45
CA ILE A 171 -32.26 3.01 -6.14
C ILE A 171 -32.91 3.75 -7.32
N LEU A 172 -32.21 4.73 -7.91
CA LEU A 172 -32.70 5.50 -9.05
C LEU A 172 -32.85 4.64 -10.31
N TRP A 173 -31.92 3.71 -10.55
CA TRP A 173 -31.98 2.77 -11.66
C TRP A 173 -33.20 1.85 -11.56
N TRP A 174 -33.44 1.26 -10.38
CA TRP A 174 -34.57 0.37 -10.13
C TRP A 174 -35.93 1.08 -10.31
N GLY A 175 -36.06 2.29 -9.75
CA GLY A 175 -37.28 3.09 -9.87
C GLY A 175 -37.61 3.52 -11.31
N ARG A 176 -36.59 3.66 -12.17
CA ARG A 176 -36.78 4.00 -13.59
C ARG A 176 -37.19 2.80 -14.43
N ASN A 177 -36.66 1.61 -14.13
CA ASN A 177 -37.01 0.39 -14.86
C ASN A 177 -38.49 0.01 -14.64
N ASN A 178 -38.99 0.17 -13.42
CA ASN A 178 -40.40 -0.08 -13.09
C ASN A 178 -41.38 0.85 -13.82
N LYS A 179 -40.99 2.10 -14.10
CA LYS A 179 -41.81 3.04 -14.87
C LYS A 179 -41.86 2.68 -16.36
N LYS A 180 -40.74 2.25 -16.94
CA LYS A 180 -40.69 1.78 -18.34
C LYS A 180 -41.55 0.53 -18.56
N LYS A 181 -41.59 -0.38 -17.58
CA LYS A 181 -42.41 -1.60 -17.64
C LYS A 181 -43.93 -1.32 -17.59
N LYS A 182 -44.37 -0.24 -16.91
CA LYS A 182 -45.78 0.18 -16.89
C LYS A 182 -46.23 0.89 -18.17
N SER A 183 -45.34 1.60 -18.86
CA SER A 183 -45.67 2.28 -20.12
C SER A 183 -45.77 1.34 -21.34
N SER A 184 -45.17 0.15 -21.30
CA SER A 184 -45.23 -0.84 -22.38
C SER A 184 -46.36 -1.87 -22.24
N VAL A 185 -47.08 -1.86 -21.11
CA VAL A 185 -48.25 -2.74 -20.86
C VAL A 185 -49.56 -2.02 -21.14
N ASN A 186 -49.54 -0.68 -21.23
CA ASN A 186 -50.70 0.17 -21.50
C ASN A 186 -50.69 0.75 -22.94
N SER A 187 -49.91 0.17 -23.86
CA SER A 187 -49.86 0.47 -25.30
C SER A 187 -50.15 -0.79 -26.09
#